data_AF-A0AA42M9S7-F1
#
_entry.id   AF-A0AA42M9S7-F1
#
_cell.length_a   1.000
_cell.length_b   1.000
_cell.length_c   1.000
_cell.angle_alpha   90.00
_cell.angle_beta   90.00
_cell.angle_gamma   90.00
#
_symmetry.space_group_name_H-M   'P 1'
#
loop_
_entity.id
_entity.type
_entity.pdbx_description
1 polymer ?
#
loop_
_entity_poly.entity_id
_entity_poly.type
_entity_poly.pdbx_seq_one_letter_code
_entity_poly.pdbx_strand_id
1 'polypeptide(L)'
;MIPKKLQTLQLFFSNLCFRNIYKVVYKLSHSNQYKHNRRFWPYYQVERDTENGLQKLFFKQKLVVDNTQAVCTKNKLCMMIATGPSVQQIPPEAFTRSDIDYVGLNGAISMPNVVFKHYVIIDHNFVESRFDLVLKVLNSNCTFYTTPRCLDLILRKVLFQDIQCSIRVVEPITRGEIEPILQPKKAVDMQKNYFFTHNELGFSTQIYTAIFDYFTVAYVALQIIHSLRYQEIYLAGLDMNNFSQPRFYESAENKQPTLLDRSLDFTLPAFDLAAQFFKAQGITVYNLSEHSAVEAFPKVNAKDLFKFQ
;
A
#
# COMPACT_ATOMS: atom_id res chain seq x y z
N MET A 1 6.99 -34.34 12.76
CA MET A 1 6.92 -32.88 12.53
C MET A 1 7.59 -32.60 11.19
N ILE A 2 6.85 -32.12 10.19
CA ILE A 2 7.41 -31.87 8.86
C ILE A 2 8.31 -30.61 8.94
N PRO A 3 9.57 -30.63 8.44
CA PRO A 3 10.43 -29.45 8.46
C PRO A 3 9.77 -28.25 7.75
N LYS A 4 9.93 -27.02 8.26
CA LYS A 4 9.31 -25.80 7.68
C LYS A 4 9.54 -25.69 6.17
N LYS A 5 10.76 -25.96 5.69
CA LYS A 5 11.08 -25.97 4.24
C LYS A 5 10.22 -26.96 3.44
N LEU A 6 9.95 -28.15 3.98
CA LEU A 6 9.15 -29.18 3.33
C LEU A 6 7.65 -28.83 3.36
N GLN A 7 7.18 -28.14 4.40
CA GLN A 7 5.82 -27.57 4.46
C GLN A 7 5.62 -26.49 3.38
N THR A 8 6.57 -25.56 3.23
CA THR A 8 6.54 -24.53 2.18
C THR A 8 6.54 -25.14 0.79
N LEU A 9 7.34 -26.19 0.57
CA LEU A 9 7.39 -26.90 -0.71
C LEU A 9 6.07 -27.62 -1.02
N GLN A 10 5.47 -28.29 -0.03
CA GLN A 10 4.17 -28.96 -0.17
C GLN A 10 3.03 -27.95 -0.40
N LEU A 11 3.06 -26.80 0.27
CA LEU A 11 2.17 -25.66 -0.01
C LEU A 11 2.31 -25.19 -1.45
N PHE A 12 3.54 -25.07 -1.94
CA PHE A 12 3.80 -24.62 -3.30
C PHE A 12 3.20 -25.57 -4.35
N PHE A 13 3.47 -26.88 -4.26
CA PHE A 13 2.99 -27.86 -5.23
C PHE A 13 1.46 -28.06 -5.19
N SER A 14 0.88 -28.21 -3.99
CA SER A 14 -0.58 -28.39 -3.85
C SER A 14 -1.36 -27.17 -4.33
N ASN A 15 -0.87 -25.95 -4.07
CA ASN A 15 -1.51 -24.73 -4.53
C ASN A 15 -1.39 -24.53 -6.06
N LEU A 16 -0.47 -25.20 -6.77
CA LEU A 16 -0.25 -24.98 -8.20
C LEU A 16 -1.21 -25.81 -9.08
N CYS A 17 -1.33 -27.13 -8.81
CA CYS A 17 -2.11 -28.04 -9.65
C CYS A 17 -3.63 -27.78 -9.56
N PHE A 18 -4.18 -27.71 -8.34
CA PHE A 18 -5.62 -27.46 -8.16
C PHE A 18 -6.06 -26.08 -8.65
N ARG A 19 -5.15 -25.09 -8.60
CA ARG A 19 -5.46 -23.71 -9.01
C ARG A 19 -5.79 -23.60 -10.50
N ASN A 20 -5.06 -24.31 -11.36
CA ASN A 20 -5.32 -24.21 -12.80
C ASN A 20 -6.69 -24.81 -13.14
N ILE A 21 -7.06 -25.92 -12.48
CA ILE A 21 -8.39 -26.53 -12.58
C ILE A 21 -9.45 -25.52 -12.11
N TYR A 22 -9.30 -24.95 -10.91
CA TYR A 22 -10.26 -23.99 -10.37
C TYR A 22 -10.41 -22.74 -11.23
N LYS A 23 -9.31 -22.22 -11.81
CA LYS A 23 -9.37 -21.09 -12.75
C LYS A 23 -10.18 -21.40 -14.00
N VAL A 24 -10.06 -22.62 -14.54
CA VAL A 24 -10.83 -23.06 -15.70
C VAL A 24 -12.30 -23.17 -15.34
N VAL A 25 -12.62 -23.87 -14.25
CA VAL A 25 -14.00 -23.99 -13.75
C VAL A 25 -14.62 -22.61 -13.52
N TYR A 26 -13.91 -21.71 -12.84
CA TYR A 26 -14.38 -20.36 -12.57
C TYR A 26 -14.64 -19.55 -13.85
N LYS A 27 -13.75 -19.67 -14.85
CA LYS A 27 -13.91 -19.00 -16.15
C LYS A 27 -15.15 -19.50 -16.91
N LEU A 28 -15.52 -20.77 -16.75
CA LEU A 28 -16.69 -21.36 -17.41
C LEU A 28 -17.99 -21.04 -16.68
N SER A 29 -17.94 -20.80 -15.36
CA SER A 29 -19.14 -20.58 -14.54
C SER A 29 -19.46 -19.12 -14.23
N HIS A 30 -18.56 -18.17 -14.53
CA HIS A 30 -18.73 -16.75 -14.19
C HIS A 30 -18.52 -15.83 -15.40
N SER A 31 -19.17 -14.67 -15.37
CA SER A 31 -19.01 -13.63 -16.39
C SER A 31 -17.63 -12.96 -16.35
N ASN A 32 -17.29 -12.22 -17.41
CA ASN A 32 -16.04 -11.47 -17.48
C ASN A 32 -15.89 -10.40 -16.38
N GLN A 33 -16.99 -9.89 -15.81
CA GLN A 33 -16.94 -8.95 -14.68
C GLN A 33 -16.31 -9.56 -13.41
N TYR A 34 -16.25 -10.89 -13.31
CA TYR A 34 -15.64 -11.59 -12.19
C TYR A 34 -14.24 -12.15 -12.52
N LYS A 35 -13.69 -11.87 -13.71
CA LYS A 35 -12.44 -12.48 -14.19
C LYS A 35 -11.27 -12.30 -13.21
N HIS A 36 -11.20 -11.18 -12.49
CA HIS A 36 -10.17 -10.92 -11.48
C HIS A 36 -10.25 -11.91 -10.30
N ASN A 37 -11.45 -12.41 -9.97
CA ASN A 37 -11.73 -13.25 -8.82
C ASN A 37 -11.33 -14.72 -8.96
N ARG A 38 -11.06 -15.19 -10.18
CA ARG A 38 -10.63 -16.59 -10.46
C ARG A 38 -9.41 -17.05 -9.67
N ARG A 39 -8.62 -16.11 -9.13
CA ARG A 39 -7.42 -16.42 -8.32
C ARG A 39 -7.75 -16.69 -6.86
N PHE A 40 -8.87 -16.16 -6.37
CA PHE A 40 -9.30 -16.26 -4.98
C PHE A 40 -10.23 -17.47 -4.78
N TRP A 41 -11.09 -17.78 -5.74
CA TRP A 41 -11.96 -18.95 -5.62
C TRP A 41 -11.17 -20.28 -5.66
N PRO A 42 -11.51 -21.29 -4.84
CA PRO A 42 -12.55 -21.32 -3.78
C PRO A 42 -12.02 -21.00 -2.37
N TYR A 43 -10.77 -20.53 -2.26
CA TYR A 43 -10.06 -20.49 -0.97
C TYR A 43 -10.40 -19.28 -0.10
N TYR A 44 -10.96 -18.23 -0.67
CA TYR A 44 -11.26 -16.99 0.05
C TYR A 44 -12.75 -16.85 0.33
N GLN A 45 -13.05 -16.24 1.47
CA GLN A 45 -14.37 -15.74 1.86
C GLN A 45 -14.20 -14.34 2.44
N VAL A 46 -15.24 -13.50 2.35
CA VAL A 46 -15.21 -12.13 2.88
C VAL A 46 -16.50 -11.77 3.61
N GLU A 47 -16.38 -10.91 4.61
CA GLU A 47 -17.48 -10.17 5.21
C GLU A 47 -17.35 -8.70 4.80
N ARG A 48 -18.47 -8.06 4.47
CA ARG A 48 -18.54 -6.66 4.05
C ARG A 48 -19.64 -5.92 4.81
N ASP A 49 -19.48 -4.61 4.96
CA ASP A 49 -20.53 -3.74 5.48
C ASP A 49 -21.59 -3.39 4.42
N THR A 50 -22.56 -2.58 4.81
CA THR A 50 -23.68 -2.12 3.97
C THR A 50 -23.26 -1.23 2.81
N GLU A 51 -22.13 -0.52 2.91
CA GLU A 51 -21.53 0.27 1.83
C GLU A 51 -20.52 -0.55 1.00
N ASN A 52 -20.49 -1.87 1.19
CA ASN A 52 -19.59 -2.82 0.55
C ASN A 52 -18.11 -2.68 0.98
N GLY A 53 -17.84 -2.04 2.12
CA GLY A 53 -16.55 -1.99 2.77
C GLY A 53 -16.06 -3.36 3.22
N LEU A 54 -14.82 -3.73 2.88
CA LEU A 54 -14.23 -5.01 3.26
C LEU A 54 -13.93 -5.04 4.76
N GLN A 55 -14.69 -5.83 5.53
CA GLN A 55 -14.55 -5.93 6.97
C GLN A 55 -13.63 -7.08 7.39
N LYS A 56 -13.87 -8.29 6.88
CA LYS A 56 -13.04 -9.47 7.19
C LYS A 56 -12.74 -10.26 5.94
N LEU A 57 -11.58 -10.88 5.92
CA LEU A 57 -11.16 -11.78 4.85
C LEU A 57 -10.58 -13.06 5.45
N PHE A 58 -11.10 -14.17 4.96
CA PHE A 58 -10.73 -15.51 5.37
C PHE A 58 -10.00 -16.20 4.24
N PHE A 59 -8.94 -16.92 4.57
CA PHE A 59 -8.21 -17.78 3.64
C PHE A 59 -8.19 -19.21 4.18
N LYS A 60 -8.77 -20.15 3.43
CA LYS A 60 -8.95 -21.54 3.85
C LYS A 60 -9.61 -21.63 5.23
N GLN A 61 -10.71 -20.88 5.41
CA GLN A 61 -11.52 -20.79 6.63
C GLN A 61 -10.83 -20.15 7.85
N LYS A 62 -9.58 -19.68 7.71
CA LYS A 62 -8.88 -18.93 8.75
C LYS A 62 -9.04 -17.43 8.51
N LEU A 63 -9.43 -16.68 9.55
CA LEU A 63 -9.43 -15.22 9.52
C LEU A 63 -7.99 -14.72 9.34
N VAL A 64 -7.71 -14.02 8.24
CA VAL A 64 -6.36 -13.51 7.93
C VAL A 64 -6.30 -11.99 7.88
N VAL A 65 -7.45 -11.33 7.79
CA VAL A 65 -7.59 -9.86 7.83
C VAL A 65 -8.85 -9.53 8.60
N ASP A 66 -8.72 -8.59 9.53
CA ASP A 66 -9.84 -7.96 10.22
C ASP A 66 -9.65 -6.45 10.14
N ASN A 67 -10.38 -5.79 9.24
CA ASN A 67 -10.37 -4.35 9.06
C ASN A 67 -11.27 -3.61 10.07
N THR A 68 -12.07 -4.33 10.87
CA THR A 68 -12.96 -3.72 11.86
C THR A 68 -12.23 -3.28 13.13
N GLN A 69 -11.07 -3.87 13.40
CA GLN A 69 -10.25 -3.50 14.55
C GLN A 69 -9.67 -2.10 14.37
N ALA A 70 -9.86 -1.22 15.36
CA ALA A 70 -9.27 0.10 15.35
C ALA A 70 -7.73 0.03 15.29
N VAL A 71 -7.12 0.94 14.53
CA VAL A 71 -5.67 1.15 14.53
C VAL A 71 -5.40 2.43 15.31
N CYS A 72 -4.76 2.30 16.47
CA CYS A 72 -4.52 3.44 17.36
C CYS A 72 -3.13 4.05 17.11
N THR A 73 -3.12 5.35 16.86
CA THR A 73 -1.91 6.18 16.76
C THR A 73 -1.84 7.08 17.99
N LYS A 74 -0.69 7.08 18.69
CA LYS A 74 -0.46 7.96 19.85
C LYS A 74 0.08 9.31 19.40
N ASN A 75 1.00 9.27 18.44
CA ASN A 75 1.65 10.44 17.87
C ASN A 75 0.70 11.14 16.89
N LYS A 76 0.83 12.46 16.81
CA LYS A 76 0.11 13.29 15.83
C LYS A 76 0.91 13.51 14.55
N LEU A 77 2.22 13.29 14.60
CA LEU A 77 3.14 13.44 13.49
C LEU A 77 3.41 12.06 12.88
N CYS A 78 3.49 12.01 11.55
CA CYS A 78 4.04 10.86 10.86
C CYS A 78 5.01 11.25 9.75
N MET A 79 5.94 10.34 9.44
CA MET A 79 6.79 10.45 8.27
C MET A 79 6.52 9.28 7.32
N MET A 80 6.03 9.60 6.13
CA MET A 80 5.87 8.66 5.02
C MET A 80 7.20 8.55 4.28
N ILE A 81 7.82 7.37 4.34
CA ILE A 81 9.09 7.08 3.67
C ILE A 81 8.81 6.32 2.38
N ALA A 82 8.93 7.03 1.27
CA ALA A 82 8.92 6.49 -0.08
C ALA A 82 10.32 5.96 -0.46
N THR A 83 10.57 5.77 -1.76
CA THR A 83 11.76 5.03 -2.23
C THR A 83 12.68 5.81 -3.18
N GLY A 84 12.39 7.10 -3.38
CA GLY A 84 13.27 8.00 -4.12
C GLY A 84 14.62 8.19 -3.42
N PRO A 85 15.71 8.38 -4.17
CA PRO A 85 17.07 8.52 -3.65
C PRO A 85 17.28 9.73 -2.76
N SER A 86 16.46 10.78 -2.84
CA SER A 86 16.59 11.95 -1.95
C SER A 86 16.47 11.61 -0.46
N VAL A 87 15.83 10.49 -0.12
CA VAL A 87 15.75 10.01 1.28
C VAL A 87 17.14 9.88 1.91
N GLN A 88 18.19 9.61 1.10
CA GLN A 88 19.57 9.49 1.56
C GLN A 88 20.20 10.84 1.96
N GLN A 89 19.57 11.96 1.61
CA GLN A 89 20.04 13.31 1.93
C GLN A 89 19.47 13.82 3.27
N ILE A 90 18.48 13.12 3.82
CA ILE A 90 17.85 13.43 5.10
C ILE A 90 18.77 12.94 6.24
N PRO A 91 19.02 13.75 7.29
CA PRO A 91 19.83 13.33 8.44
C PRO A 91 19.28 12.05 9.09
N PRO A 92 20.13 11.06 9.43
CA PRO A 92 19.69 9.80 10.04
C PRO A 92 18.82 9.96 11.28
N GLU A 93 19.06 11.01 12.07
CA GLU A 93 18.36 11.34 13.32
C GLU A 93 16.87 11.63 13.08
N ALA A 94 16.50 12.09 11.88
CA ALA A 94 15.12 12.32 11.49
C ALA A 94 14.29 11.03 11.46
N PHE A 95 14.95 9.87 11.34
CA PHE A 95 14.31 8.55 11.25
C PHE A 95 14.25 7.77 12.58
N THR A 96 14.70 8.38 13.68
CA THR A 96 14.70 7.77 15.02
C THR A 96 13.94 8.58 16.07
N ARG A 97 13.14 9.55 15.64
CA ARG A 97 12.35 10.41 16.53
C ARG A 97 11.18 9.66 17.16
N SER A 98 10.98 9.84 18.47
CA SER A 98 9.94 9.17 19.23
C SER A 98 8.55 9.81 19.09
N ASP A 99 8.48 11.08 18.70
CA ASP A 99 7.25 11.84 18.48
C ASP A 99 6.67 11.67 17.06
N ILE A 100 7.37 10.96 16.17
CA ILE A 100 6.96 10.67 14.79
C ILE A 100 6.68 9.18 14.64
N ASP A 101 5.53 8.82 14.09
CA ASP A 101 5.28 7.46 13.60
C ASP A 101 5.77 7.31 12.15
N TYR A 102 6.48 6.22 11.85
CA TYR A 102 7.01 5.98 10.49
C TYR A 102 6.10 5.08 9.66
N VAL A 103 5.82 5.51 8.42
CA VAL A 103 5.00 4.82 7.43
C VAL A 103 5.86 4.45 6.22
N GLY A 104 6.17 3.17 6.03
CA GLY A 104 7.07 2.72 4.96
C GLY A 104 6.33 2.28 3.70
N LEU A 105 6.87 2.60 2.52
CA LEU A 105 6.33 2.18 1.23
C LEU A 105 7.27 1.22 0.50
N ASN A 106 6.74 0.12 -0.06
CA ASN A 106 7.50 -0.82 -0.91
C ASN A 106 8.87 -1.21 -0.31
N GLY A 107 9.98 -0.72 -0.85
CA GLY A 107 11.34 -1.05 -0.41
C GLY A 107 11.89 -0.22 0.74
N ALA A 108 11.10 0.71 1.31
CA ALA A 108 11.50 1.57 2.45
C ALA A 108 12.01 0.79 3.68
N ILE A 109 11.62 -0.47 3.85
CA ILE A 109 12.10 -1.41 4.88
C ILE A 109 13.61 -1.66 4.81
N SER A 110 14.25 -1.23 3.73
CA SER A 110 15.71 -1.26 3.58
C SER A 110 16.41 -0.09 4.30
N MET A 111 15.66 0.91 4.79
CA MET A 111 16.21 1.98 5.62
C MET A 111 16.72 1.40 6.95
N PRO A 112 17.96 1.69 7.35
CA PRO A 112 18.51 1.21 8.61
C PRO A 112 17.85 1.93 9.80
N ASN A 113 17.69 1.22 10.91
CA ASN A 113 17.28 1.77 12.21
C ASN A 113 15.91 2.46 12.25
N VAL A 114 15.05 2.25 11.24
CA VAL A 114 13.68 2.78 11.25
C VAL A 114 12.70 1.73 11.75
N VAL A 115 11.96 2.06 12.81
CA VAL A 115 10.87 1.21 13.31
C VAL A 115 9.57 1.67 12.67
N PHE A 116 9.15 0.97 11.62
CA PHE A 116 7.90 1.26 10.92
C PHE A 116 6.69 0.82 11.75
N LYS A 117 5.79 1.76 12.01
CA LYS A 117 4.51 1.48 12.66
C LYS A 117 3.45 1.06 11.67
N HIS A 118 3.50 1.65 10.48
CA HIS A 118 2.62 1.32 9.37
C HIS A 118 3.45 1.03 8.13
N TYR A 119 2.95 0.15 7.26
CA TYR A 119 3.64 -0.21 6.04
C TYR A 119 2.65 -0.43 4.90
N VAL A 120 2.97 -0.01 3.69
CA VAL A 120 2.06 -0.08 2.53
C VAL A 120 2.77 -0.73 1.34
N ILE A 121 2.20 -1.82 0.82
CA ILE A 121 2.62 -2.47 -0.43
C ILE A 121 1.37 -2.85 -1.23
N ILE A 122 1.15 -2.19 -2.37
CA ILE A 122 0.05 -2.51 -3.28
C ILE A 122 0.52 -3.06 -4.63
N ASP A 123 1.82 -2.92 -4.93
CA ASP A 123 2.41 -3.37 -6.19
C ASP A 123 2.70 -4.88 -6.14
N HIS A 124 1.94 -5.64 -6.92
CA HIS A 124 2.11 -7.08 -7.02
C HIS A 124 3.44 -7.48 -7.67
N ASN A 125 3.97 -6.67 -8.59
CA ASN A 125 5.28 -6.94 -9.20
C ASN A 125 6.39 -6.79 -8.15
N PHE A 126 6.29 -5.79 -7.26
CA PHE A 126 7.19 -5.68 -6.12
C PHE A 126 7.13 -6.91 -5.21
N VAL A 127 5.92 -7.42 -4.91
CA VAL A 127 5.76 -8.65 -4.11
C VAL A 127 6.35 -9.88 -4.81
N GLU A 128 6.27 -9.96 -6.13
CA GLU A 128 6.85 -11.07 -6.89
C GLU A 128 8.37 -10.99 -6.95
N SER A 129 8.92 -9.83 -7.31
CA SER A 129 10.35 -9.61 -7.57
C SER A 129 11.19 -9.39 -6.31
N ARG A 130 10.63 -8.76 -5.27
CA ARG A 130 11.35 -8.35 -4.04
C ARG A 130 10.75 -8.97 -2.79
N PHE A 131 10.44 -10.26 -2.88
CA PHE A 131 9.87 -10.99 -1.74
C PHE A 131 10.80 -11.03 -0.52
N ASP A 132 12.11 -10.85 -0.72
CA ASP A 132 13.10 -10.65 0.34
C ASP A 132 12.74 -9.45 1.24
N LEU A 133 12.30 -8.33 0.65
CA LEU A 133 11.87 -7.14 1.38
C LEU A 133 10.48 -7.32 1.98
N VAL A 134 9.58 -8.00 1.27
CA VAL A 134 8.25 -8.34 1.81
C VAL A 134 8.38 -9.18 3.08
N LEU A 135 9.28 -10.17 3.11
CA LEU A 135 9.53 -10.98 4.30
C LEU A 135 9.96 -10.14 5.50
N LYS A 136 10.78 -9.08 5.30
CA LYS A 136 11.15 -8.16 6.38
C LYS A 136 9.93 -7.44 6.96
N VAL A 137 9.01 -7.00 6.10
CA VAL A 137 7.74 -6.36 6.55
C VAL A 137 6.88 -7.36 7.32
N LEU A 138 6.74 -8.58 6.81
CA LEU A 138 5.95 -9.64 7.49
C LEU A 138 6.50 -10.00 8.87
N ASN A 139 7.81 -9.89 9.06
CA ASN A 139 8.52 -10.13 10.33
C ASN A 139 8.68 -8.86 11.19
N SER A 140 7.90 -7.81 10.92
CA SER A 140 7.90 -6.58 11.72
C SER A 140 6.58 -6.44 12.46
N ASN A 141 6.61 -5.80 13.64
CA ASN A 141 5.41 -5.51 14.44
C ASN A 141 4.67 -4.26 13.94
N CYS A 142 4.47 -4.13 12.63
CA CYS A 142 3.74 -3.02 12.02
C CYS A 142 2.29 -3.39 11.69
N THR A 143 1.47 -2.39 11.38
CA THR A 143 0.23 -2.59 10.62
C THR A 143 0.54 -2.51 9.13
N PHE A 144 0.40 -3.63 8.43
CA PHE A 144 0.72 -3.78 7.02
C PHE A 144 -0.53 -3.70 6.15
N TYR A 145 -0.62 -2.66 5.33
CA TYR A 145 -1.68 -2.43 4.36
C TYR A 145 -1.29 -2.98 2.98
N THR A 146 -2.17 -3.78 2.40
CA THR A 146 -1.94 -4.38 1.09
C THR A 146 -3.23 -4.56 0.29
N THR A 147 -3.13 -5.11 -0.93
CA THR A 147 -4.29 -5.42 -1.79
C THR A 147 -4.62 -6.91 -1.74
N PRO A 148 -5.86 -7.32 -2.12
CA PRO A 148 -6.20 -8.74 -2.23
C PRO A 148 -5.22 -9.54 -3.08
N ARG A 149 -4.73 -8.95 -4.19
CA ARG A 149 -3.78 -9.60 -5.09
C ARG A 149 -2.42 -9.82 -4.44
N CYS A 150 -1.90 -8.81 -3.74
CA CYS A 150 -0.63 -8.93 -3.02
C CYS A 150 -0.73 -9.93 -1.86
N LEU A 151 -1.83 -9.88 -1.09
CA LEU A 151 -2.09 -10.85 -0.03
C LEU A 151 -2.11 -12.29 -0.55
N ASP A 152 -2.75 -12.51 -1.70
CA ASP A 152 -2.78 -13.83 -2.34
C ASP A 152 -1.39 -14.34 -2.75
N LEU A 153 -0.52 -13.45 -3.24
CA LEU A 153 0.86 -13.81 -3.54
C LEU A 153 1.66 -14.16 -2.28
N ILE A 154 1.42 -13.43 -1.18
CA ILE A 154 2.07 -13.65 0.11
C ILE A 154 1.64 -14.98 0.73
N LEU A 155 0.33 -15.21 0.90
CA LEU A 155 -0.21 -16.41 1.56
C LEU A 155 0.04 -17.72 0.77
N ARG A 156 0.50 -17.61 -0.48
CA ARG A 156 0.99 -18.76 -1.27
C ARG A 156 2.45 -19.11 -0.98
N LYS A 157 3.24 -18.15 -0.49
CA LYS A 157 4.68 -18.28 -0.24
C LYS A 157 5.01 -18.48 1.24
N VAL A 158 4.15 -18.00 2.14
CA VAL A 158 4.35 -18.11 3.61
C VAL A 158 3.10 -18.63 4.30
N LEU A 159 3.31 -19.27 5.45
CA LEU A 159 2.23 -19.67 6.35
C LEU A 159 1.74 -18.45 7.13
N PHE A 160 0.42 -18.28 7.22
CA PHE A 160 -0.19 -17.16 7.96
C PHE A 160 0.28 -17.09 9.43
N GLN A 161 0.46 -18.23 10.08
CA GLN A 161 0.92 -18.30 11.48
C GLN A 161 2.38 -17.84 11.69
N ASP A 162 3.17 -17.72 10.62
CA ASP A 162 4.55 -17.22 10.68
C ASP A 162 4.62 -15.70 10.41
N ILE A 163 3.48 -15.04 10.14
CA ILE A 163 3.42 -13.58 9.92
C ILE A 163 3.28 -12.87 11.27
N GLN A 164 4.14 -11.88 11.53
CA GLN A 164 4.15 -11.08 12.77
C GLN A 164 3.36 -9.78 12.63
N CYS A 165 3.40 -9.13 11.46
CA CYS A 165 2.67 -7.89 11.23
C CYS A 165 1.14 -8.11 11.25
N SER A 166 0.39 -7.06 11.61
CA SER A 166 -1.08 -7.06 11.48
C SER A 166 -1.48 -6.64 10.06
N ILE A 167 -2.13 -7.54 9.31
CA ILE A 167 -2.49 -7.27 7.91
C ILE A 167 -3.84 -6.54 7.82
N ARG A 168 -3.89 -5.50 6.99
CA ARG A 168 -5.09 -4.79 6.53
C ARG A 168 -5.18 -4.84 5.02
N VAL A 169 -6.39 -4.89 4.47
CA VAL A 169 -6.59 -4.95 3.01
C VAL A 169 -7.44 -3.78 2.54
N VAL A 170 -6.93 -3.10 1.51
CA VAL A 170 -7.61 -2.02 0.78
C VAL A 170 -7.81 -2.41 -0.69
N GLU A 171 -8.86 -1.90 -1.31
CA GLU A 171 -9.26 -2.25 -2.68
C GLU A 171 -9.11 -1.04 -3.60
N PRO A 172 -8.07 -1.00 -4.46
CA PRO A 172 -7.76 0.18 -5.24
C PRO A 172 -8.77 0.40 -6.39
N ILE A 173 -9.05 1.68 -6.62
CA ILE A 173 -9.70 2.23 -7.81
C ILE A 173 -8.58 2.57 -8.78
N THR A 174 -8.66 2.02 -9.98
CA THR A 174 -7.76 2.33 -11.08
C THR A 174 -8.59 2.74 -12.28
N ARG A 175 -8.37 3.95 -12.81
CA ARG A 175 -9.10 4.49 -13.98
C ARG A 175 -10.63 4.49 -13.81
N GLY A 176 -11.11 4.89 -12.64
CA GLY A 176 -12.56 5.01 -12.35
C GLY A 176 -13.27 3.67 -12.14
N GLU A 177 -12.55 2.55 -12.12
CA GLU A 177 -13.11 1.23 -11.90
C GLU A 177 -12.50 0.59 -10.65
N ILE A 178 -13.28 -0.25 -9.98
CA ILE A 178 -12.84 -1.08 -8.86
C ILE A 178 -13.11 -2.56 -9.17
N GLU A 179 -12.19 -3.41 -8.74
CA GLU A 179 -12.27 -4.87 -8.84
C GLU A 179 -12.31 -5.50 -7.43
N PRO A 180 -13.42 -5.38 -6.68
CA PRO A 180 -13.45 -5.85 -5.31
C PRO A 180 -13.39 -7.38 -5.27
N ILE A 181 -12.66 -7.91 -4.28
CA ILE A 181 -12.50 -9.35 -4.07
C ILE A 181 -13.88 -10.00 -3.87
N LEU A 182 -14.12 -11.07 -4.63
CA LEU A 182 -15.36 -11.86 -4.66
C LEU A 182 -16.62 -11.05 -5.04
N GLN A 183 -16.46 -9.89 -5.66
CA GLN A 183 -17.54 -9.05 -6.20
C GLN A 183 -17.29 -8.75 -7.69
N PRO A 184 -18.31 -8.38 -8.47
CA PRO A 184 -18.10 -8.00 -9.86
C PRO A 184 -17.30 -6.70 -9.92
N LYS A 185 -16.46 -6.58 -10.95
CA LYS A 185 -15.88 -5.32 -11.36
C LYS A 185 -17.00 -4.32 -11.63
N LYS A 186 -16.85 -3.09 -11.14
CA LYS A 186 -17.83 -2.01 -11.33
C LYS A 186 -17.16 -0.66 -11.52
N ALA A 187 -17.84 0.23 -12.22
CA ALA A 187 -17.50 1.65 -12.23
C ALA A 187 -17.71 2.23 -10.82
N VAL A 188 -16.88 3.19 -10.45
CA VAL A 188 -16.98 3.89 -9.18
C VAL A 188 -17.95 5.06 -9.31
N ASP A 189 -18.87 5.15 -8.36
CA ASP A 189 -19.71 6.33 -8.20
C ASP A 189 -18.95 7.42 -7.42
N MET A 190 -18.47 8.43 -8.15
CA MET A 190 -17.71 9.55 -7.59
C MET A 190 -18.57 10.51 -6.74
N GLN A 191 -19.89 10.33 -6.68
CA GLN A 191 -20.80 11.18 -5.90
C GLN A 191 -20.96 10.71 -4.44
N LYS A 192 -20.30 9.61 -4.05
CA LYS A 192 -20.31 9.12 -2.67
C LYS A 192 -19.71 10.16 -1.71
N ASN A 193 -20.39 10.38 -0.59
CA ASN A 193 -20.02 11.39 0.42
C ASN A 193 -18.65 11.15 1.09
N TYR A 194 -18.12 9.93 1.01
CA TYR A 194 -16.79 9.58 1.48
C TYR A 194 -15.68 9.83 0.44
N PHE A 195 -16.01 10.41 -0.71
CA PHE A 195 -15.03 10.89 -1.68
C PHE A 195 -14.99 12.41 -1.66
N PHE A 196 -13.77 12.94 -1.47
CA PHE A 196 -13.47 14.32 -1.83
C PHE A 196 -13.03 14.35 -3.29
N THR A 197 -13.71 15.12 -4.13
CA THR A 197 -13.51 15.08 -5.58
C THR A 197 -13.26 16.47 -6.17
N HIS A 198 -12.40 16.53 -7.19
CA HIS A 198 -12.12 17.73 -7.98
C HIS A 198 -11.55 17.29 -9.34
N ASN A 199 -12.03 17.88 -10.44
CA ASN A 199 -11.58 17.58 -11.81
C ASN A 199 -11.49 16.07 -12.12
N GLU A 200 -12.56 15.32 -11.83
CA GLU A 200 -12.66 13.85 -12.02
C GLU A 200 -11.67 13.00 -11.19
N LEU A 201 -10.86 13.64 -10.34
CA LEU A 201 -10.01 12.99 -9.37
C LEU A 201 -10.74 12.86 -8.03
N GLY A 202 -10.31 11.90 -7.20
CA GLY A 202 -10.91 11.54 -5.93
C GLY A 202 -9.89 11.22 -4.84
N PHE A 203 -10.27 11.50 -3.60
CA PHE A 203 -9.57 11.13 -2.38
C PHE A 203 -10.58 10.46 -1.44
N SER A 204 -10.30 9.23 -1.02
CA SER A 204 -11.21 8.46 -0.18
C SER A 204 -10.98 8.69 1.31
N THR A 205 -12.07 8.96 2.03
CA THR A 205 -12.10 8.95 3.51
C THR A 205 -12.55 7.60 4.08
N GLN A 206 -13.02 6.67 3.23
CA GLN A 206 -13.37 5.30 3.60
C GLN A 206 -12.51 4.27 2.85
N ILE A 207 -11.28 4.09 3.33
CA ILE A 207 -10.24 3.30 2.65
C ILE A 207 -10.55 1.81 2.46
N TYR A 208 -11.45 1.25 3.28
CA TYR A 208 -11.86 -0.17 3.18
C TYR A 208 -13.02 -0.40 2.21
N THR A 209 -13.70 0.66 1.79
CA THR A 209 -14.74 0.64 0.76
C THR A 209 -14.13 0.77 -0.62
N ALA A 210 -13.28 1.76 -0.80
CA ALA A 210 -12.49 1.96 -2.00
C ALA A 210 -11.36 2.96 -1.73
N ILE A 211 -10.24 2.82 -2.43
CA ILE A 211 -9.08 3.74 -2.30
C ILE A 211 -8.55 4.10 -3.68
N PHE A 212 -8.21 5.35 -3.94
CA PHE A 212 -7.68 5.73 -5.26
C PHE A 212 -6.17 5.44 -5.35
N ASP A 213 -5.67 4.90 -6.45
CA ASP A 213 -4.24 4.60 -6.59
C ASP A 213 -3.43 5.66 -7.35
N TYR A 214 -4.03 6.28 -8.38
CA TYR A 214 -3.34 7.08 -9.41
C TYR A 214 -1.94 6.56 -9.75
N PHE A 215 -1.84 5.24 -9.93
CA PHE A 215 -0.62 4.52 -10.31
C PHE A 215 0.56 4.61 -9.32
N THR A 216 0.36 5.10 -8.10
CA THR A 216 1.43 5.21 -7.10
C THR A 216 1.02 4.74 -5.71
N VAL A 217 1.92 4.01 -5.04
CA VAL A 217 1.73 3.57 -3.65
C VAL A 217 1.65 4.77 -2.70
N ALA A 218 2.33 5.87 -3.01
CA ALA A 218 2.34 7.07 -2.17
C ALA A 218 0.95 7.70 -2.05
N TYR A 219 0.16 7.71 -3.12
CA TYR A 219 -1.18 8.30 -3.08
C TYR A 219 -2.18 7.44 -2.29
N VAL A 220 -2.07 6.11 -2.38
CA VAL A 220 -2.79 5.19 -1.50
C VAL A 220 -2.38 5.41 -0.04
N ALA A 221 -1.09 5.57 0.23
CA ALA A 221 -0.59 5.79 1.58
C ALA A 221 -1.11 7.09 2.21
N LEU A 222 -1.26 8.18 1.45
CA LEU A 222 -1.86 9.42 1.96
C LEU A 222 -3.30 9.23 2.46
N GLN A 223 -4.13 8.47 1.75
CA GLN A 223 -5.50 8.15 2.17
C GLN A 223 -5.52 7.26 3.43
N ILE A 224 -4.57 6.31 3.54
CA ILE A 224 -4.38 5.51 4.75
C ILE A 224 -3.94 6.38 5.92
N ILE A 225 -2.95 7.26 5.73
CA ILE A 225 -2.45 8.19 6.75
C ILE A 225 -3.57 9.11 7.25
N HIS A 226 -4.44 9.60 6.37
CA HIS A 226 -5.63 10.35 6.76
C HIS A 226 -6.53 9.52 7.68
N SER A 227 -6.82 8.25 7.34
CA SER A 227 -7.64 7.36 8.18
C SER A 227 -7.04 7.11 9.58
N LEU A 228 -5.73 7.26 9.71
CA LEU A 228 -4.96 7.12 10.95
C LEU A 228 -4.91 8.42 11.78
N ARG A 229 -5.54 9.50 11.32
CA ARG A 229 -5.74 10.76 12.04
C ARG A 229 -4.45 11.49 12.45
N TYR A 230 -3.40 11.37 11.63
CA TYR A 230 -2.24 12.24 11.73
C TYR A 230 -2.60 13.68 11.34
N GLN A 231 -1.96 14.64 12.00
CA GLN A 231 -2.21 16.08 11.83
C GLN A 231 -1.08 16.78 11.09
N GLU A 232 0.13 16.21 11.15
CA GLU A 232 1.30 16.71 10.44
C GLU A 232 2.05 15.54 9.78
N ILE A 233 2.31 15.67 8.49
CA ILE A 233 2.81 14.60 7.63
C ILE A 233 4.08 15.07 6.93
N TYR A 234 5.18 14.34 7.12
CA TYR A 234 6.41 14.55 6.35
C TYR A 234 6.55 13.49 5.26
N LEU A 235 6.83 13.90 4.03
CA LEU A 235 7.04 13.00 2.90
C LEU A 235 8.54 12.93 2.62
N ALA A 236 9.15 11.76 2.81
CA ALA A 236 10.57 11.52 2.57
C ALA A 236 10.74 10.63 1.32
N GLY A 237 11.62 11.01 0.39
CA GLY A 237 11.89 10.23 -0.81
C GLY A 237 10.75 10.22 -1.84
N LEU A 238 9.85 11.22 -1.81
CA LEU A 238 8.79 11.39 -2.81
C LEU A 238 9.31 12.26 -3.96
N ASP A 239 10.13 11.67 -4.82
CA ASP A 239 10.89 12.45 -5.83
C ASP A 239 10.12 12.65 -7.13
N MET A 240 9.57 11.57 -7.70
CA MET A 240 8.77 11.58 -8.95
C MET A 240 9.45 12.19 -10.18
N ASN A 241 10.79 12.24 -10.22
CA ASN A 241 11.54 12.80 -11.36
C ASN A 241 12.79 11.99 -11.77
N ASN A 242 13.04 10.86 -11.11
CA ASN A 242 14.28 10.10 -11.21
C ASN A 242 14.07 8.65 -11.73
N PHE A 243 13.06 8.43 -12.59
CA PHE A 243 12.63 7.09 -13.04
C PHE A 243 13.70 6.29 -13.79
N SER A 244 14.70 6.96 -14.37
CA SER A 244 15.86 6.32 -15.01
C SER A 244 16.91 5.82 -14.00
N GLN A 245 16.88 6.29 -12.76
CA GLN A 245 17.81 5.90 -11.70
C GLN A 245 17.25 4.75 -10.84
N PRO A 246 18.11 3.96 -10.18
CA PRO A 246 17.66 3.00 -9.16
C PRO A 246 16.94 3.71 -8.01
N ARG A 247 15.96 3.03 -7.41
CA ARG A 247 15.45 3.42 -6.08
C ARG A 247 16.58 3.25 -5.05
N PHE A 248 16.48 3.88 -3.87
CA PHE A 248 17.59 3.89 -2.90
C PHE A 248 18.04 2.48 -2.43
N TYR A 249 17.16 1.48 -2.54
CA TYR A 249 17.41 0.08 -2.15
C TYR A 249 17.78 -0.83 -3.35
N GLU A 250 17.95 -0.24 -4.52
CA GLU A 250 18.31 -0.91 -5.78
C GLU A 250 19.70 -0.49 -6.23
N SER A 251 20.30 -1.29 -7.11
CA SER A 251 21.51 -0.99 -7.87
C SER A 251 21.18 -0.99 -9.37
N ALA A 252 22.16 -0.67 -10.22
CA ALA A 252 21.98 -0.72 -11.66
C ALA A 252 21.58 -2.13 -12.15
N GLU A 253 22.05 -3.18 -11.46
CA GLU A 253 21.88 -4.58 -11.83
C GLU A 253 20.51 -5.15 -11.43
N ASN A 254 19.86 -4.60 -10.39
CA ASN A 254 18.62 -5.14 -9.84
C ASN A 254 17.41 -4.18 -9.91
N LYS A 255 17.60 -3.02 -10.56
CA LYS A 255 16.56 -2.01 -10.79
C LYS A 255 15.31 -2.64 -11.40
N GLN A 256 14.16 -2.42 -10.76
CA GLN A 256 12.88 -2.87 -11.30
C GLN A 256 12.29 -1.84 -12.27
N PRO A 257 11.59 -2.28 -13.34
CA PRO A 257 10.89 -1.36 -14.23
C PRO A 257 9.84 -0.55 -13.47
N THR A 258 9.49 0.59 -14.03
CA THR A 258 8.40 1.46 -13.54
C THR A 258 7.61 1.99 -14.74
N LEU A 259 6.34 2.28 -14.52
CA LEU A 259 5.47 2.95 -15.49
C LEU A 259 5.07 4.36 -15.02
N LEU A 260 5.61 4.82 -13.88
CA LEU A 260 5.27 6.10 -13.28
C LEU A 260 5.59 7.28 -14.19
N ASP A 261 6.66 7.18 -14.99
CA ASP A 261 7.06 8.16 -16.00
C ASP A 261 5.96 8.39 -17.05
N ARG A 262 5.11 7.38 -17.31
CA ARG A 262 4.00 7.44 -18.27
C ARG A 262 2.67 7.81 -17.64
N SER A 263 2.62 8.00 -16.32
CA SER A 263 1.37 8.29 -15.58
C SER A 263 1.40 9.61 -14.83
N LEU A 264 2.43 10.43 -15.01
CA LEU A 264 2.58 11.71 -14.30
C LEU A 264 1.40 12.66 -14.52
N ASP A 265 0.83 12.68 -15.72
CA ASP A 265 -0.33 13.52 -16.06
C ASP A 265 -1.57 13.20 -15.22
N PHE A 266 -1.65 12.02 -14.62
CA PHE A 266 -2.68 11.66 -13.64
C PHE A 266 -2.16 11.74 -12.20
N THR A 267 -0.88 11.39 -12.00
CA THR A 267 -0.28 11.23 -10.68
C THR A 267 -0.02 12.57 -10.00
N LEU A 268 0.51 13.57 -10.71
CA LEU A 268 0.82 14.88 -10.14
C LEU A 268 -0.46 15.66 -9.80
N PRO A 269 -1.47 15.76 -10.68
CA PRO A 269 -2.72 16.42 -10.32
C PRO A 269 -3.47 15.73 -9.18
N ALA A 270 -3.31 14.41 -9.02
CA ALA A 270 -3.84 13.72 -7.85
C ALA A 270 -3.20 14.23 -6.54
N PHE A 271 -1.88 14.46 -6.50
CA PHE A 271 -1.26 15.07 -5.33
C PHE A 271 -1.79 16.48 -5.05
N ASP A 272 -2.11 17.27 -6.07
CA ASP A 272 -2.76 18.57 -5.90
C ASP A 272 -4.13 18.43 -5.23
N LEU A 273 -4.93 17.44 -5.66
CA LEU A 273 -6.21 17.11 -4.98
C LEU A 273 -5.99 16.73 -3.51
N ALA A 274 -5.00 15.88 -3.21
CA ALA A 274 -4.68 15.51 -1.83
C ALA A 274 -4.26 16.72 -1.00
N ALA A 275 -3.45 17.64 -1.53
CA ALA A 275 -3.06 18.87 -0.85
C ALA A 275 -4.27 19.76 -0.56
N GLN A 276 -5.19 19.92 -1.51
CA GLN A 276 -6.44 20.65 -1.30
C GLN A 276 -7.28 20.01 -0.19
N PHE A 277 -7.41 18.68 -0.22
CA PHE A 277 -8.12 17.92 0.80
C PHE A 277 -7.51 18.13 2.20
N PHE A 278 -6.21 17.92 2.34
CA PHE A 278 -5.52 18.07 3.63
C PHE A 278 -5.61 19.50 4.17
N LYS A 279 -5.46 20.50 3.31
CA LYS A 279 -5.65 21.91 3.69
C LYS A 279 -7.07 22.17 4.21
N ALA A 280 -8.09 21.64 3.54
CA ALA A 280 -9.49 21.75 3.99
C ALA A 280 -9.75 21.05 5.33
N GLN A 281 -8.98 20.01 5.66
CA GLN A 281 -9.04 19.30 6.94
C GLN A 281 -8.14 19.91 8.03
N GLY A 282 -7.38 20.98 7.74
CA GLY A 282 -6.40 21.55 8.68
C GLY A 282 -5.22 20.63 8.99
N ILE A 283 -4.88 19.74 8.05
CA ILE A 283 -3.74 18.82 8.15
C ILE A 283 -2.56 19.41 7.39
N THR A 284 -1.41 19.45 8.03
CA THR A 284 -0.18 20.00 7.45
C THR A 284 0.62 18.88 6.77
N VAL A 285 1.10 19.13 5.56
CA VAL A 285 1.93 18.17 4.81
C VAL A 285 3.15 18.87 4.24
N TYR A 286 4.34 18.32 4.49
CA TYR A 286 5.62 18.84 3.99
C TYR A 286 6.33 17.78 3.16
N ASN A 287 6.94 18.21 2.06
CA ASN A 287 7.82 17.36 1.26
C ASN A 287 9.29 17.62 1.62
N LEU A 288 9.99 16.60 2.08
CA LEU A 288 11.42 16.66 2.42
C LEU A 288 12.32 16.43 1.20
N SER A 289 11.74 16.10 0.04
CA SER A 289 12.42 15.99 -1.24
C SER A 289 12.49 17.36 -1.94
N GLU A 290 13.55 18.14 -1.69
CA GLU A 290 13.72 19.52 -2.17
C GLU A 290 13.58 19.68 -3.70
N HIS A 291 13.98 18.66 -4.46
CA HIS A 291 13.92 18.67 -5.92
C HIS A 291 12.78 17.83 -6.47
N SER A 292 11.78 17.45 -5.67
CA SER A 292 10.64 16.65 -6.13
C SER A 292 9.88 17.31 -7.28
N ALA A 293 9.37 16.50 -8.22
CA ALA A 293 8.36 16.93 -9.21
C ALA A 293 6.96 17.12 -8.60
N VAL A 294 6.73 16.66 -7.37
CA VAL A 294 5.47 16.91 -6.64
C VAL A 294 5.55 18.29 -5.99
N GLU A 295 4.91 19.28 -6.62
CA GLU A 295 4.82 20.66 -6.14
C GLU A 295 3.64 20.92 -5.18
N ALA A 296 2.73 19.95 -5.07
CA ALA A 296 1.49 20.07 -4.29
C ALA A 296 1.69 20.41 -2.80
N PHE A 297 2.85 20.06 -2.24
CA PHE A 297 3.17 20.21 -0.83
C PHE A 297 4.38 21.13 -0.63
N PRO A 298 4.37 22.05 0.35
CA PRO A 298 5.52 22.88 0.67
C PRO A 298 6.79 22.03 0.91
N LYS A 299 7.88 22.43 0.25
CA LYS A 299 9.18 21.76 0.37
C LYS A 299 9.96 22.34 1.54
N VAL A 300 10.46 21.48 2.42
CA VAL A 300 11.21 21.88 3.62
C VAL A 300 12.53 21.14 3.66
N ASN A 301 13.61 21.87 3.93
CA ASN A 301 14.92 21.26 4.13
C ASN A 301 14.92 20.46 5.44
N ALA A 302 15.10 19.15 5.35
CA ALA A 302 15.11 18.28 6.52
C ALA A 302 16.23 18.64 7.52
N LYS A 303 17.36 19.16 7.03
CA LYS A 303 18.45 19.60 7.91
C LYS A 303 17.99 20.77 8.77
N ASP A 304 17.24 21.72 8.23
CA ASP A 304 16.78 22.88 9.00
C ASP A 304 15.70 22.51 10.01
N LEU A 305 14.83 21.55 9.65
CA LEU A 305 13.78 21.06 10.53
C LEU A 305 14.31 20.25 11.72
N PHE A 306 15.39 19.49 11.52
CA PHE A 306 15.90 18.53 12.51
C PHE A 306 17.25 18.92 13.14
N LYS A 307 17.77 20.12 12.89
CA LYS A 307 19.11 20.57 13.31
C LYS A 307 19.35 20.75 14.82
N PHE A 308 18.33 20.63 15.69
CA PHE A 308 18.45 21.05 17.10
C PHE A 308 17.61 20.23 18.11
N GLN A 309 17.46 18.93 17.94
CA GLN A 309 16.83 18.07 18.97
C GLN A 309 17.63 16.81 19.26
#